data_AF-A0A819AG78-F1
#
_entry.id   AF-A0A819AG78-F1
#
_cell.length_a   1.000
_cell.length_b   1.000
_cell.length_c   1.000
_cell.angle_alpha   90.00
_cell.angle_beta   90.00
_cell.angle_gamma   90.00
#
_symmetry.space_group_name_H-M   'P 1'
#
loop_
_entity.id
_entity.type
_entity.pdbx_description
1 polymer ?
#
loop_
_entity_poly.entity_id
_entity_poly.type
_entity_poly.pdbx_seq_one_letter_code
_entity_poly.pdbx_strand_id
1 'polypeptide(L)'
;MNKTINEYNDLFHHCVRVLNEYNDTKSEKIFLEEYFQLNKVLDQSFVSIVLTDCIRHSALLKIIIDVFYKTDDIHLRKSDENIYKVIIYIIFFQLDSVGLSFFRGFVDSIKSQQIYQLLQFLLNETHLSTIKTECMKLYEEEYINEKLIRVIHRYLPDLRELSKKIKERPLSSEPIKFKPFNLTIPKPRTTSISKDTIKKEDCRLKSQEQIKLKKLPENKPNHRRAISAIEKSSQTHFRAKPLPNFQTNKIPVKLNLATVLKENQLYKKQEDDIHRRLDYLEAGGKDAHEFLQWQQTMQQQDYEQKLNTIERKKLEGKISYEEAILAKQRLTNENRQLANELKRQTRETIEFHVKEKLKEEQKMKQLIEEIINGRDNTKLAQQKLQQYKTDFVKQYKEDTKQLMKQTLEEAEIEMRQRMELIQQIRAIESIPIDRSKPVDLTSVVGHGVHDEMSMNELRERLELIKLEREKERESRRDQIIKDKQIKEKLLTNTVQSINKHRNGLTTQTIVKKQRNTSAPPLIHKNNSEI
;
A
#
# COMPACT_ATOMS: atom_id res chain seq x y z
N MET A 1 8.68 -23.33 -24.65
CA MET A 1 7.80 -23.91 -23.60
C MET A 1 7.13 -22.75 -22.86
N ASN A 2 5.85 -22.86 -22.52
CA ASN A 2 5.17 -21.79 -21.77
C ASN A 2 5.38 -22.04 -20.28
N LYS A 3 6.13 -21.16 -19.61
CA LYS A 3 6.28 -21.18 -18.15
C LYS A 3 4.92 -20.94 -17.47
N THR A 4 4.71 -21.47 -16.26
CA THR A 4 3.47 -21.20 -15.50
C THR A 4 3.48 -19.77 -14.91
N ILE A 5 2.31 -19.26 -14.52
CA ILE A 5 2.17 -17.92 -13.93
C ILE A 5 3.01 -17.77 -12.65
N ASN A 6 3.15 -18.84 -11.87
CA ASN A 6 4.00 -18.86 -10.67
C ASN A 6 5.49 -18.75 -11.03
N GLU A 7 5.95 -19.50 -12.04
CA GLU A 7 7.34 -19.41 -12.53
C GLU A 7 7.68 -18.02 -13.09
N TYR A 8 6.73 -17.35 -13.75
CA TYR A 8 6.88 -15.95 -14.17
C TYR A 8 6.97 -15.00 -12.96
N ASN A 9 6.15 -15.22 -11.93
CA ASN A 9 6.18 -14.42 -10.70
C ASN A 9 7.52 -14.55 -9.97
N ASP A 10 8.00 -15.78 -9.77
CA ASP A 10 9.27 -16.05 -9.10
C ASP A 10 10.45 -15.49 -9.90
N LEU A 11 10.45 -15.65 -11.23
CA LEU A 11 11.47 -15.09 -12.11
C LEU A 11 11.52 -13.56 -12.05
N PHE A 12 10.35 -12.89 -12.04
CA PHE A 12 10.28 -11.43 -11.85
C PHE A 12 10.75 -11.01 -10.46
N HIS A 13 10.33 -11.71 -9.40
CA HIS A 13 10.76 -11.45 -8.04
C HIS A 13 12.28 -11.59 -7.88
N HIS A 14 12.92 -12.52 -8.59
CA HIS A 14 14.38 -12.59 -8.63
C HIS A 14 15.01 -11.41 -9.39
N CYS A 15 14.51 -11.03 -10.57
CA CYS A 15 15.00 -9.84 -11.30
C CYS A 15 14.96 -8.56 -10.42
N VAL A 16 13.86 -8.32 -9.73
CA VAL A 16 13.69 -7.16 -8.83
C VAL A 16 14.54 -7.28 -7.57
N ARG A 17 14.67 -8.49 -6.98
CA ARG A 17 15.49 -8.70 -5.76
C ARG A 17 16.99 -8.48 -6.05
N VAL A 18 17.49 -8.99 -7.17
CA VAL A 18 18.88 -8.79 -7.61
C VAL A 18 19.19 -7.30 -7.77
N LEU A 19 18.28 -6.51 -8.37
CA LEU A 19 18.42 -5.05 -8.48
C LEU A 19 18.25 -4.27 -7.15
N ASN A 20 17.67 -4.88 -6.11
CA ASN A 20 17.58 -4.28 -4.77
C ASN A 20 18.81 -4.59 -3.90
N GLU A 21 19.49 -5.72 -4.16
CA GLU A 21 20.63 -6.21 -3.37
C GLU A 21 21.99 -5.88 -4.01
N TYR A 22 22.02 -5.61 -5.33
CA TYR A 22 23.22 -5.19 -6.05
C TYR A 22 23.74 -3.84 -5.53
N ASN A 23 25.07 -3.73 -5.43
CA ASN A 23 25.79 -2.52 -5.04
C ASN A 23 27.07 -2.42 -5.91
N ASP A 24 27.42 -1.21 -6.36
CA ASP A 24 28.57 -0.93 -7.24
C ASP A 24 29.97 -1.26 -6.64
N THR A 25 30.00 -1.87 -5.45
CA THR A 25 31.22 -2.30 -4.75
C THR A 25 31.69 -3.71 -5.13
N LYS A 26 30.86 -4.50 -5.85
CA LYS A 26 31.22 -5.81 -6.40
C LYS A 26 31.05 -5.82 -7.92
N SER A 27 31.82 -6.66 -8.61
CA SER A 27 31.56 -6.95 -10.03
C SER A 27 30.25 -7.72 -10.19
N GLU A 28 29.43 -7.32 -11.16
CA GLU A 28 28.12 -7.90 -11.50
C GLU A 28 28.14 -9.45 -11.55
N LYS A 29 29.16 -10.02 -12.20
CA LYS A 29 29.31 -11.48 -12.35
C LYS A 29 29.49 -12.19 -11.00
N ILE A 30 30.39 -11.68 -10.16
CA ILE A 30 30.69 -12.25 -8.84
C ILE A 30 29.45 -12.16 -7.94
N PHE A 31 28.71 -11.05 -8.00
CA PHE A 31 27.46 -10.88 -7.26
C PHE A 31 26.37 -11.85 -7.73
N LEU A 32 26.21 -12.05 -9.05
CA LEU A 32 25.26 -13.01 -9.60
C LEU A 32 25.62 -14.46 -9.22
N GLU A 33 26.90 -14.83 -9.25
CA GLU A 33 27.39 -16.15 -8.80
C GLU A 33 27.09 -16.40 -7.33
N GLU A 34 27.38 -15.45 -6.42
CA GLU A 34 26.97 -15.52 -5.01
C GLU A 34 25.45 -15.64 -4.85
N TYR A 35 24.69 -14.84 -5.60
CA TYR A 35 23.22 -14.80 -5.53
C TYR A 35 22.58 -16.12 -5.96
N PHE A 36 23.06 -16.73 -7.05
CA PHE A 36 22.56 -18.00 -7.58
C PHE A 36 22.95 -19.22 -6.74
N GLN A 37 24.03 -19.15 -5.95
CA GLN A 37 24.34 -20.17 -4.95
C GLN A 37 23.35 -20.12 -3.77
N LEU A 38 22.90 -18.93 -3.37
CA LEU A 38 21.97 -18.73 -2.27
C LEU A 38 20.48 -18.89 -2.67
N ASN A 39 20.12 -18.57 -3.92
CA ASN A 39 18.74 -18.56 -4.41
C ASN A 39 18.53 -19.56 -5.55
N LYS A 40 17.55 -20.46 -5.43
CA LYS A 40 17.16 -21.42 -6.48
C LYS A 40 16.37 -20.74 -7.60
N VAL A 41 17.07 -20.06 -8.51
CA VAL A 41 16.50 -19.39 -9.69
C VAL A 41 16.32 -20.38 -10.85
N LEU A 42 15.14 -20.39 -11.48
CA LEU A 42 14.81 -21.27 -12.61
C LEU A 42 15.52 -20.92 -13.93
N ASP A 43 15.80 -19.64 -14.15
CA ASP A 43 16.39 -19.11 -15.40
C ASP A 43 17.46 -18.07 -15.06
N GLN A 44 18.63 -18.57 -14.67
CA GLN A 44 19.78 -17.77 -14.27
C GLN A 44 20.28 -16.89 -15.42
N SER A 45 20.22 -17.40 -16.65
CA SER A 45 20.50 -16.69 -17.90
C SER A 45 19.66 -15.41 -18.04
N PHE A 46 18.34 -15.51 -17.88
CA PHE A 46 17.45 -14.36 -17.99
C PHE A 46 17.71 -13.33 -16.88
N VAL A 47 17.87 -13.75 -15.63
CA VAL A 47 18.15 -12.84 -14.50
C VAL A 47 19.50 -12.13 -14.67
N SER A 48 20.53 -12.83 -15.16
CA SER A 48 21.85 -12.27 -15.45
C SER A 48 21.80 -11.18 -16.52
N ILE A 49 21.09 -11.45 -17.63
CA ILE A 49 20.90 -10.50 -18.74
C ILE A 49 20.13 -9.26 -18.25
N VAL A 50 19.01 -9.46 -17.54
CA VAL A 50 18.20 -8.36 -17.00
C VAL A 50 19.01 -7.45 -16.06
N LEU A 51 19.85 -8.01 -15.17
CA LEU A 51 20.70 -7.18 -14.30
C LEU A 51 21.69 -6.35 -15.12
N THR A 52 22.52 -7.03 -15.91
CA THR A 52 23.62 -6.40 -16.67
C THR A 52 23.07 -5.30 -17.59
N ASP A 53 21.94 -5.55 -18.24
CA ASP A 53 21.34 -4.55 -19.12
C ASP A 53 20.61 -3.42 -18.40
N CYS A 54 20.00 -3.68 -17.24
CA CYS A 54 19.45 -2.60 -16.40
C CYS A 54 20.56 -1.69 -15.84
N ILE A 55 21.78 -2.21 -15.63
CA ILE A 55 22.96 -1.42 -15.27
C ILE A 55 23.47 -0.66 -16.51
N ARG A 56 23.68 -1.35 -17.64
CA ARG A 56 24.15 -0.80 -18.93
C ARG A 56 23.28 0.34 -19.47
N HIS A 57 21.96 0.23 -19.32
CA HIS A 57 20.99 1.25 -19.77
C HIS A 57 20.42 2.09 -18.61
N SER A 58 21.05 2.05 -17.43
CA SER A 58 20.58 2.74 -16.21
C SER A 58 20.29 4.23 -16.38
N ALA A 59 21.11 4.96 -17.15
CA ALA A 59 20.90 6.39 -17.42
C ALA A 59 19.61 6.66 -18.22
N LEU A 60 19.35 5.86 -19.26
CA LEU A 60 18.13 5.95 -20.07
C LEU A 60 16.89 5.54 -19.26
N LEU A 61 16.96 4.41 -18.54
CA LEU A 61 15.89 3.94 -17.66
C LEU A 61 15.56 4.97 -16.58
N LYS A 62 16.57 5.64 -16.03
CA LYS A 62 16.40 6.70 -15.04
C LYS A 62 15.70 7.93 -15.60
N ILE A 63 16.02 8.40 -16.82
CA ILE A 63 15.30 9.52 -17.44
C ILE A 63 13.82 9.20 -17.57
N ILE A 64 13.47 8.02 -18.09
CA ILE A 64 12.06 7.62 -18.29
C ILE A 64 11.31 7.58 -16.96
N ILE A 65 11.96 7.09 -15.91
CA ILE A 65 11.41 7.02 -14.55
C ILE A 65 11.30 8.42 -13.90
N ASP A 66 12.30 9.29 -14.08
CA ASP A 66 12.27 10.67 -13.59
C ASP A 66 11.22 11.53 -14.32
N VAL A 67 10.82 11.20 -15.55
CA VAL A 67 9.65 11.80 -16.24
C VAL A 67 8.34 11.18 -15.73
N PHE A 68 8.29 9.87 -15.53
CA PHE A 68 7.12 9.16 -14.99
C PHE A 68 6.73 9.67 -13.59
N TYR A 69 7.69 9.87 -12.69
CA TYR A 69 7.45 10.44 -11.35
C TYR A 69 7.13 11.95 -11.35
N LYS A 70 7.31 12.67 -12.46
CA LYS A 70 6.91 14.09 -12.61
C LYS A 70 5.50 14.26 -13.21
N THR A 71 4.85 13.17 -13.60
CA THR A 71 3.52 13.22 -14.22
C THR A 71 2.45 13.22 -13.11
N ASP A 72 1.77 14.35 -12.92
CA ASP A 72 0.93 14.62 -11.74
C ASP A 72 -0.23 13.63 -11.51
N ASP A 73 -0.69 12.94 -12.56
CA ASP A 73 -1.80 11.98 -12.52
C ASP A 73 -1.53 10.69 -11.72
N ILE A 74 -0.30 10.42 -11.28
CA ILE A 74 0.12 9.08 -10.86
C ILE A 74 0.77 9.03 -9.46
N HIS A 75 0.02 8.54 -8.47
CA HIS A 75 0.48 8.34 -7.09
C HIS A 75 1.43 7.13 -6.93
N LEU A 76 2.63 7.25 -7.47
CA LEU A 76 3.67 6.21 -7.48
C LEU A 76 4.45 6.14 -6.14
N ARG A 77 4.80 4.93 -5.69
CA ARG A 77 5.70 4.73 -4.54
C ARG A 77 7.15 4.58 -5.00
N LYS A 78 8.09 5.16 -4.26
CA LYS A 78 9.53 4.98 -4.49
C LYS A 78 10.03 3.56 -4.19
N SER A 79 9.29 2.77 -3.39
CA SER A 79 9.55 1.33 -3.19
C SER A 79 9.47 0.51 -4.48
N ASP A 80 8.80 1.05 -5.49
CA ASP A 80 8.45 0.32 -6.71
C ASP A 80 9.36 0.73 -7.88
N GLU A 81 10.36 1.60 -7.66
CA GLU A 81 11.26 2.13 -8.69
C GLU A 81 11.95 1.01 -9.49
N ASN A 82 12.49 0.00 -8.80
CA ASN A 82 13.14 -1.14 -9.45
C ASN A 82 12.14 -2.11 -10.13
N ILE A 83 10.87 -2.12 -9.72
CA ILE A 83 9.79 -2.82 -10.44
C ILE A 83 9.58 -2.14 -11.80
N TYR A 84 9.52 -0.80 -11.82
CA TYR A 84 9.41 -0.05 -13.07
C TYR A 84 10.65 -0.18 -13.95
N LYS A 85 11.88 -0.17 -13.41
CA LYS A 85 13.11 -0.42 -14.20
C LYS A 85 13.05 -1.71 -15.00
N VAL A 86 12.72 -2.84 -14.34
CA VAL A 86 12.64 -4.15 -15.02
C VAL A 86 11.55 -4.16 -16.08
N ILE A 87 10.37 -3.59 -15.82
CA ILE A 87 9.26 -3.58 -16.78
C ILE A 87 9.58 -2.67 -17.98
N ILE A 88 10.13 -1.48 -17.74
CA ILE A 88 10.56 -0.53 -18.79
C ILE A 88 11.68 -1.16 -19.64
N TYR A 89 12.65 -1.83 -19.02
CA TYR A 89 13.69 -2.58 -19.74
C TYR A 89 13.08 -3.68 -20.62
N ILE A 90 12.19 -4.52 -20.07
CA ILE A 90 11.56 -5.60 -20.84
C ILE A 90 10.74 -5.04 -22.02
N ILE A 91 10.05 -3.91 -21.84
CA ILE A 91 9.31 -3.25 -22.92
C ILE A 91 10.25 -2.78 -24.04
N PHE A 92 11.28 -1.98 -23.73
CA PHE A 92 12.09 -1.32 -24.77
C PHE A 92 13.19 -2.20 -25.38
N PHE A 93 13.73 -3.17 -24.63
CA PHE A 93 14.89 -3.96 -25.07
C PHE A 93 14.55 -5.43 -25.32
N GLN A 94 13.49 -5.97 -24.70
CA GLN A 94 13.22 -7.42 -24.69
C GLN A 94 11.91 -7.86 -25.37
N LEU A 95 10.99 -6.95 -25.72
CA LEU A 95 9.77 -7.30 -26.47
C LEU A 95 10.07 -7.86 -27.87
N ASP A 96 11.05 -7.28 -28.57
CA ASP A 96 11.47 -7.73 -29.91
C ASP A 96 12.15 -9.12 -29.88
N SER A 97 12.81 -9.49 -28.77
CA SER A 97 13.62 -10.70 -28.65
C SER A 97 12.90 -11.88 -27.97
N VAL A 98 11.97 -11.61 -27.06
CA VAL A 98 11.28 -12.65 -26.26
C VAL A 98 9.75 -12.63 -26.46
N GLY A 99 9.19 -11.54 -27.00
CA GLY A 99 7.82 -11.48 -27.49
C GLY A 99 6.74 -11.18 -26.45
N LEU A 100 5.60 -10.70 -26.95
CA LEU A 100 4.48 -10.22 -26.14
C LEU A 100 3.81 -11.31 -25.28
N SER A 101 3.85 -12.57 -25.71
CA SER A 101 3.29 -13.71 -24.97
C SER A 101 4.00 -13.96 -23.64
N PHE A 102 5.33 -13.79 -23.61
CA PHE A 102 6.16 -13.87 -22.41
C PHE A 102 5.92 -12.64 -21.53
N PHE A 103 5.91 -11.43 -22.11
CA PHE A 103 5.57 -10.20 -21.40
C PHE A 103 4.19 -10.27 -20.72
N ARG A 104 3.18 -10.83 -21.38
CA ARG A 104 1.85 -11.09 -20.81
C ARG A 104 1.92 -11.98 -19.56
N GLY A 105 2.82 -12.96 -19.51
CA GLY A 105 3.05 -13.81 -18.34
C GLY A 105 3.54 -13.04 -17.11
N PHE A 106 4.44 -12.07 -17.31
CA PHE A 106 4.88 -11.15 -16.24
C PHE A 106 3.76 -10.18 -15.83
N VAL A 107 3.06 -9.62 -16.81
CA VAL A 107 1.94 -8.69 -16.57
C VAL A 107 0.79 -9.36 -15.81
N ASP A 108 0.54 -10.64 -16.06
CA ASP A 108 -0.50 -11.42 -15.39
C ASP A 108 -0.10 -11.90 -13.97
N SER A 109 1.19 -11.90 -13.60
CA SER A 109 1.64 -12.25 -12.24
C SER A 109 1.78 -11.05 -11.29
N ILE A 110 1.96 -9.84 -11.83
CA ILE A 110 2.21 -8.61 -11.05
C ILE A 110 0.88 -7.88 -10.73
N LYS A 111 0.89 -7.02 -9.71
CA LYS A 111 -0.28 -6.22 -9.29
C LYS A 111 -0.78 -5.31 -10.42
N SER A 112 -1.98 -5.59 -10.93
CA SER A 112 -2.64 -4.94 -12.06
C SER A 112 -2.45 -3.42 -12.15
N GLN A 113 -2.67 -2.69 -11.05
CA GLN A 113 -2.74 -1.22 -11.05
C GLN A 113 -1.41 -0.53 -11.39
N GLN A 114 -0.28 -1.04 -10.88
CA GLN A 114 1.05 -0.45 -11.09
C GLN A 114 1.45 -0.53 -12.58
N ILE A 115 1.18 -1.67 -13.21
CA ILE A 115 1.47 -1.89 -14.64
C ILE A 115 0.48 -1.11 -15.52
N TYR A 116 -0.80 -1.09 -15.16
CA TYR A 116 -1.78 -0.27 -15.89
C TYR A 116 -1.37 1.20 -15.94
N GLN A 117 -0.91 1.77 -14.82
CA GLN A 117 -0.45 3.16 -14.76
C GLN A 117 0.79 3.40 -15.65
N LEU A 118 1.79 2.51 -15.60
CA LEU A 118 2.96 2.61 -16.48
C LEU A 118 2.60 2.46 -17.97
N LEU A 119 1.72 1.52 -18.33
CA LEU A 119 1.30 1.32 -19.71
C LEU A 119 0.49 2.51 -20.24
N GLN A 120 -0.43 3.09 -19.44
CA GLN A 120 -1.15 4.30 -19.84
C GLN A 120 -0.20 5.50 -20.03
N PHE A 121 0.85 5.62 -19.20
CA PHE A 121 1.89 6.63 -19.37
C PHE A 121 2.68 6.43 -20.67
N LEU A 122 3.19 5.22 -20.95
CA LEU A 122 3.98 4.92 -22.16
C LEU A 122 3.18 4.93 -23.46
N LEU A 123 1.85 4.72 -23.39
CA LEU A 123 0.93 4.76 -24.53
C LEU A 123 0.42 6.17 -24.86
N ASN A 124 0.73 7.19 -24.03
CA ASN A 124 0.34 8.58 -24.28
C ASN A 124 1.40 9.32 -25.12
N GLU A 125 0.97 9.86 -26.25
CA GLU A 125 1.84 10.52 -27.23
C GLU A 125 2.49 11.82 -26.69
N THR A 126 1.82 12.54 -25.76
CA THR A 126 2.42 13.73 -25.12
C THR A 126 3.50 13.37 -24.09
N HIS A 127 3.38 12.21 -23.44
CA HIS A 127 4.41 11.69 -22.56
C HIS A 127 5.57 11.11 -23.37
N LEU A 128 5.29 10.40 -24.47
CA LEU A 128 6.32 9.85 -25.36
C LEU A 128 7.17 10.95 -26.02
N SER A 129 6.57 12.08 -26.43
CA SER A 129 7.34 13.22 -26.94
C SER A 129 8.19 13.89 -25.85
N THR A 130 7.68 13.99 -24.62
CA THR A 130 8.43 14.49 -23.46
C THR A 130 9.60 13.55 -23.08
N ILE A 131 9.40 12.23 -23.15
CA ILE A 131 10.48 11.26 -22.98
C ILE A 131 11.53 11.44 -24.08
N LYS A 132 11.12 11.61 -25.34
CA LYS A 132 12.05 11.83 -26.46
C LYS A 132 12.90 13.09 -26.25
N THR A 133 12.30 14.23 -25.90
CA THR A 133 13.06 15.49 -25.69
C THR A 133 13.99 15.45 -24.47
N GLU A 134 13.66 14.69 -23.42
CA GLU A 134 14.59 14.46 -22.30
C GLU A 134 15.70 13.46 -22.66
N CYS A 135 15.40 12.38 -23.40
CA CYS A 135 16.40 11.40 -23.85
C CYS A 135 17.39 11.99 -24.87
N MET A 136 16.95 12.89 -25.76
CA MET A 136 17.79 13.58 -26.76
C MET A 136 18.90 14.44 -26.14
N LYS A 137 18.88 14.65 -24.81
CA LYS A 137 19.95 15.35 -24.07
C LYS A 137 21.17 14.47 -23.78
N LEU A 138 21.01 13.14 -23.79
CA LEU A 138 22.08 12.17 -23.50
C LEU A 138 22.33 11.14 -24.63
N TYR A 139 21.38 10.96 -25.56
CA TYR A 139 21.46 9.98 -26.64
C TYR A 139 21.11 10.59 -28.00
N GLU A 140 21.71 10.07 -29.05
CA GLU A 140 21.43 10.45 -30.43
C GLU A 140 19.99 10.13 -30.83
N GLU A 141 19.38 11.00 -31.65
CA GLU A 141 17.98 10.85 -32.06
C GLU A 141 17.72 9.52 -32.80
N GLU A 142 18.67 9.06 -33.62
CA GLU A 142 18.58 7.80 -34.36
C GLU A 142 18.46 6.60 -33.40
N TYR A 143 19.28 6.56 -32.35
CA TYR A 143 19.22 5.53 -31.31
C TYR A 143 17.88 5.55 -30.55
N ILE A 144 17.36 6.74 -30.23
CA ILE A 144 16.06 6.90 -29.54
C ILE A 144 14.90 6.48 -30.46
N ASN A 145 14.95 6.85 -31.74
CA ASN A 145 13.93 6.48 -32.71
C ASN A 145 13.90 4.94 -32.89
N GLU A 146 15.05 4.28 -33.00
CA GLU A 146 15.15 2.83 -33.16
C GLU A 146 14.86 2.00 -31.90
N LYS A 147 15.25 2.47 -30.70
CA LYS A 147 15.07 1.70 -29.44
C LYS A 147 13.86 2.09 -28.61
N LEU A 148 13.34 3.30 -28.76
CA LEU A 148 12.20 3.79 -27.99
C LEU A 148 10.94 3.88 -28.86
N ILE A 149 11.01 4.68 -29.92
CA ILE A 149 9.84 5.06 -30.72
C ILE A 149 9.34 3.89 -31.58
N ARG A 150 10.25 3.25 -32.32
CA ARG A 150 9.96 2.05 -33.15
C ARG A 150 9.31 0.92 -32.36
N VAL A 151 9.83 0.61 -31.17
CA VAL A 151 9.33 -0.49 -30.32
C VAL A 151 7.93 -0.18 -29.79
N ILE A 152 7.68 1.04 -29.31
CA ILE A 152 6.35 1.46 -28.85
C ILE A 152 5.34 1.45 -29.99
N HIS A 153 5.65 2.02 -31.16
CA HIS A 153 4.72 1.97 -32.30
C HIS A 153 4.46 0.55 -32.81
N ARG A 154 5.47 -0.33 -32.81
CA ARG A 154 5.32 -1.73 -33.23
C ARG A 154 4.32 -2.50 -32.38
N TYR A 155 4.42 -2.38 -31.05
CA TYR A 155 3.56 -3.10 -30.10
C TYR A 155 2.38 -2.27 -29.56
N LEU A 156 2.15 -1.07 -30.12
CA LEU A 156 1.07 -0.15 -29.74
C LEU A 156 -0.33 -0.80 -29.69
N PRO A 157 -0.80 -1.59 -30.68
CA PRO A 157 -2.12 -2.23 -30.60
C PRO A 157 -2.17 -3.28 -29.49
N ASP A 158 -1.14 -4.11 -29.37
CA ASP A 158 -1.06 -5.21 -28.41
C ASP A 158 -1.00 -4.69 -26.95
N LEU A 159 -0.18 -3.66 -26.71
CA LEU A 159 -0.07 -2.99 -25.42
C LEU A 159 -1.38 -2.26 -25.05
N ARG A 160 -2.12 -1.74 -26.03
CA ARG A 160 -3.48 -1.21 -25.80
C ARG A 160 -4.46 -2.32 -25.42
N GLU A 161 -4.49 -3.47 -26.10
CA GLU A 161 -5.30 -4.64 -25.70
C GLU A 161 -4.95 -5.10 -24.27
N LEU A 162 -3.66 -5.25 -23.96
CA LEU A 162 -3.20 -5.62 -22.62
C LEU A 162 -3.65 -4.60 -21.58
N SER A 163 -3.47 -3.30 -21.81
CA SER A 163 -3.90 -2.27 -20.87
C SER A 163 -5.41 -2.27 -20.61
N LYS A 164 -6.22 -2.54 -21.65
CA LYS A 164 -7.67 -2.71 -21.54
C LYS A 164 -8.02 -3.95 -20.71
N LYS A 165 -7.41 -5.10 -21.00
CA LYS A 165 -7.62 -6.35 -20.25
C LYS A 165 -7.23 -6.23 -18.77
N ILE A 166 -6.19 -5.44 -18.44
CA ILE A 166 -5.79 -5.17 -17.05
C ILE A 166 -6.83 -4.27 -16.35
N LYS A 167 -7.39 -3.27 -17.06
CA LYS A 167 -8.45 -2.38 -16.54
C LYS A 167 -9.77 -3.10 -16.28
N GLU A 168 -10.12 -4.05 -17.16
CA GLU A 168 -11.34 -4.85 -17.09
C GLU A 168 -11.23 -6.05 -16.13
N ARG A 169 -10.03 -6.39 -15.68
CA ARG A 169 -9.80 -7.43 -14.66
C ARG A 169 -10.34 -6.91 -13.32
N PRO A 170 -11.42 -7.49 -12.74
CA PRO A 170 -11.92 -7.03 -11.46
C PRO A 170 -10.83 -7.20 -10.39
N LEU A 171 -10.68 -6.19 -9.53
CA LEU A 171 -9.86 -6.30 -8.33
C LEU A 171 -10.40 -7.49 -7.52
N SER A 172 -9.60 -8.53 -7.31
CA SER A 172 -10.09 -9.81 -6.81
C SER A 172 -10.57 -9.73 -5.36
N SER A 173 -11.83 -9.35 -5.21
CA SER A 173 -12.63 -9.59 -4.02
C SER A 173 -13.16 -11.02 -4.06
N GLU A 174 -12.26 -12.01 -4.06
CA GLU A 174 -12.62 -13.26 -3.41
C GLU A 174 -13.09 -12.90 -1.99
N PRO A 175 -14.32 -13.26 -1.59
CA PRO A 175 -14.79 -12.92 -0.26
C PRO A 175 -13.88 -13.64 0.73
N ILE A 176 -13.13 -12.85 1.51
CA ILE A 176 -12.22 -13.36 2.55
C ILE A 176 -13.02 -14.36 3.38
N LYS A 177 -12.69 -15.64 3.26
CA LYS A 177 -13.36 -16.72 4.00
C LYS A 177 -13.02 -16.55 5.46
N PHE A 178 -13.80 -15.73 6.16
CA PHE A 178 -13.71 -15.51 7.60
C PHE A 178 -13.80 -16.87 8.28
N LYS A 179 -12.65 -17.41 8.67
CA LYS A 179 -12.56 -18.62 9.48
C LYS A 179 -13.37 -18.34 10.74
N PRO A 180 -14.48 -19.06 10.99
CA PRO A 180 -15.44 -18.65 12.01
C PRO A 180 -14.72 -18.58 13.35
N PHE A 181 -14.75 -17.39 13.95
CA PHE A 181 -14.18 -17.21 15.28
C PHE A 181 -15.07 -17.98 16.25
N ASN A 182 -14.49 -18.96 16.95
CA ASN A 182 -15.21 -19.76 17.93
C ASN A 182 -15.64 -18.83 19.08
N LEU A 183 -16.90 -18.38 19.03
CA LEU A 183 -17.54 -17.66 20.13
C LEU A 183 -17.41 -18.50 21.39
N THR A 184 -16.70 -17.96 22.38
CA THR A 184 -16.30 -18.68 23.58
C THR A 184 -17.52 -19.19 24.34
N ILE A 185 -17.81 -20.49 24.23
CA ILE A 185 -18.77 -21.17 25.10
C ILE A 185 -18.26 -21.01 26.54
N PRO A 186 -18.98 -20.32 27.44
CA PRO A 186 -18.49 -20.05 28.78
C PRO A 186 -18.44 -21.35 29.57
N LYS A 187 -17.23 -21.78 29.97
CA LYS A 187 -17.07 -22.99 30.78
C LYS A 187 -17.86 -22.88 32.10
N PRO A 188 -18.56 -23.96 32.53
CA PRO A 188 -19.23 -23.97 33.82
C PRO A 188 -18.21 -23.83 34.96
N ARG A 189 -18.65 -23.20 36.05
CA ARG A 189 -17.78 -22.72 37.13
C ARG A 189 -17.77 -23.68 38.32
N THR A 190 -16.88 -24.67 38.29
CA THR A 190 -16.63 -25.57 39.44
C THR A 190 -16.04 -24.79 40.62
N THR A 191 -16.49 -25.12 41.83
CA THR A 191 -16.01 -24.60 43.13
C THR A 191 -15.45 -25.76 43.98
N SER A 192 -14.84 -25.42 45.14
CA SER A 192 -13.92 -26.25 45.98
C SER A 192 -12.55 -26.52 45.32
N ILE A 193 -11.40 -26.11 45.89
CA ILE A 193 -10.71 -26.56 47.14
C ILE A 193 -10.19 -28.00 46.92
N SER A 194 -8.88 -28.29 46.98
CA SER A 194 -7.93 -28.00 48.08
C SER A 194 -6.59 -27.36 47.68
N LYS A 195 -5.80 -27.00 48.70
CA LYS A 195 -4.38 -26.60 48.62
C LYS A 195 -3.49 -27.85 48.72
N ASP A 196 -2.31 -27.86 48.08
CA ASP A 196 -1.04 -27.58 48.79
C ASP A 196 0.18 -27.57 47.85
N THR A 197 1.05 -26.57 48.09
CA THR A 197 2.54 -26.51 48.01
C THR A 197 3.32 -27.33 46.94
N ILE A 198 4.42 -26.86 46.31
CA ILE A 198 5.60 -26.12 46.83
C ILE A 198 6.24 -25.22 45.73
N LYS A 199 6.66 -23.99 46.11
CA LYS A 199 7.79 -23.12 45.64
C LYS A 199 8.20 -23.15 44.13
N LYS A 200 8.15 -22.02 43.39
CA LYS A 200 9.17 -20.93 43.31
C LYS A 200 10.56 -21.42 42.82
N GLU A 201 11.29 -20.79 41.89
CA GLU A 201 11.10 -19.57 41.06
C GLU A 201 12.21 -19.59 39.94
N ASP A 202 12.27 -18.74 38.90
CA ASP A 202 11.55 -17.50 38.54
C ASP A 202 11.33 -17.36 37.00
N CYS A 203 10.84 -16.19 36.60
CA CYS A 203 10.63 -15.56 35.31
C CYS A 203 11.83 -15.54 34.30
N ARG A 204 11.68 -15.07 33.04
CA ARG A 204 10.71 -14.07 32.53
C ARG A 204 10.42 -14.13 31.02
N LEU A 205 9.14 -14.26 30.66
CA LEU A 205 8.61 -13.88 29.35
C LEU A 205 8.19 -12.39 29.32
N LYS A 206 8.09 -11.82 28.12
CA LYS A 206 7.32 -10.60 27.85
C LYS A 206 6.32 -10.85 26.73
N SER A 207 5.08 -11.13 27.12
CA SER A 207 3.91 -11.04 26.23
C SER A 207 3.02 -9.87 26.69
N GLN A 208 2.30 -9.27 25.74
CA GLN A 208 1.30 -8.24 26.03
C GLN A 208 0.04 -8.89 26.59
N GLU A 209 -0.67 -8.22 27.50
CA GLU A 209 -2.05 -8.60 27.82
C GLU A 209 -2.94 -7.37 28.09
N GLN A 210 -4.23 -7.53 27.82
CA GLN A 210 -5.24 -6.45 27.83
C GLN A 210 -5.96 -6.39 29.18
N ILE A 211 -6.34 -5.19 29.66
CA ILE A 211 -7.27 -5.06 30.80
C ILE A 211 -8.50 -4.23 30.43
N LYS A 212 -9.60 -4.98 30.29
CA LYS A 212 -11.04 -4.68 30.43
C LYS A 212 -11.46 -3.23 30.76
N LEU A 213 -12.44 -2.73 29.99
CA LEU A 213 -13.27 -1.58 30.37
C LEU A 213 -14.07 -1.84 31.66
N LYS A 214 -14.37 -0.76 32.39
CA LYS A 214 -15.37 -0.67 33.45
C LYS A 214 -16.15 0.64 33.27
N LYS A 215 -17.49 0.59 33.21
CA LYS A 215 -18.39 1.77 33.23
C LYS A 215 -18.45 2.32 34.67
N LEU A 216 -18.78 3.58 34.99
CA LEU A 216 -19.03 4.85 34.26
C LEU A 216 -18.49 5.98 35.21
N PRO A 217 -18.33 7.26 34.79
CA PRO A 217 -19.47 8.17 34.68
C PRO A 217 -19.36 9.18 33.52
N GLU A 218 -20.46 9.90 33.27
CA GLU A 218 -20.46 11.09 32.41
C GLU A 218 -19.64 12.22 33.07
N ASN A 219 -18.87 12.98 32.28
CA ASN A 219 -18.34 14.26 32.74
C ASN A 219 -18.12 15.22 31.57
N LYS A 220 -18.59 16.46 31.71
CA LYS A 220 -18.63 17.45 30.61
C LYS A 220 -17.20 17.91 30.25
N PRO A 221 -16.82 17.97 28.95
CA PRO A 221 -15.48 18.38 28.56
C PRO A 221 -15.28 19.89 28.79
N ASN A 222 -14.59 20.24 29.89
CA ASN A 222 -14.19 21.61 30.21
C ASN A 222 -13.06 22.11 29.29
N HIS A 223 -13.38 22.37 28.01
CA HIS A 223 -12.41 22.83 26.99
C HIS A 223 -11.59 24.06 27.42
N ARG A 224 -12.14 24.95 28.26
CA ARG A 224 -11.42 26.10 28.85
C ARG A 224 -10.11 25.71 29.55
N ARG A 225 -10.01 24.53 30.20
CA ARG A 225 -8.75 24.12 30.86
C ARG A 225 -7.64 23.77 29.88
N ALA A 226 -7.95 23.14 28.75
CA ALA A 226 -6.95 22.79 27.74
C ALA A 226 -6.33 24.04 27.09
N ILE A 227 -7.16 25.02 26.74
CA ILE A 227 -6.70 26.30 26.17
C ILE A 227 -5.80 27.05 27.18
N SER A 228 -6.24 27.16 28.44
CA SER A 228 -5.44 27.81 29.50
C SER A 228 -4.12 27.11 29.84
N ALA A 229 -3.94 25.85 29.45
CA ALA A 229 -2.68 25.13 29.60
C ALA A 229 -1.73 25.41 28.42
N ILE A 230 -2.27 25.55 27.21
CA ILE A 230 -1.52 25.93 26.01
C ILE A 230 -1.02 27.38 26.14
N GLU A 231 -1.89 28.32 26.53
CA GLU A 231 -1.52 29.73 26.76
C GLU A 231 -0.39 29.87 27.80
N LYS A 232 -0.42 29.07 28.87
CA LYS A 232 0.66 29.04 29.89
C LYS A 232 1.97 28.42 29.40
N SER A 233 1.95 27.57 28.36
CA SER A 233 3.17 27.04 27.76
C SER A 233 3.93 28.07 26.92
N SER A 234 3.25 29.12 26.46
CA SER A 234 3.84 30.18 25.62
C SER A 234 4.70 31.21 26.38
N GLN A 235 4.75 31.17 27.71
CA GLN A 235 5.46 32.17 28.54
C GLN A 235 6.71 31.66 29.28
N THR A 236 7.11 30.39 29.09
CA THR A 236 8.34 29.88 29.71
C THR A 236 9.59 30.28 28.92
N HIS A 237 10.10 31.48 29.17
CA HIS A 237 11.41 31.92 28.65
C HIS A 237 12.52 30.97 29.13
N PHE A 238 13.01 30.11 28.24
CA PHE A 238 14.04 29.12 28.56
C PHE A 238 15.41 29.81 28.71
N ARG A 239 15.71 30.31 29.91
CA ARG A 239 16.95 31.03 30.21
C ARG A 239 18.14 30.07 30.23
N ALA A 240 18.79 29.92 29.07
CA ALA A 240 19.97 29.09 28.90
C ALA A 240 21.05 29.42 29.94
N LYS A 241 21.67 28.37 30.51
CA LYS A 241 22.82 28.54 31.41
C LYS A 241 24.00 29.12 30.61
N PRO A 242 24.75 30.11 31.13
CA PRO A 242 25.95 30.59 30.47
C PRO A 242 26.97 29.44 30.36
N LEU A 243 27.70 29.38 29.24
CA LEU A 243 28.70 28.34 29.06
C LEU A 243 29.85 28.50 30.08
N PRO A 244 30.50 27.40 30.51
CA PRO A 244 31.70 27.46 31.34
C PRO A 244 32.77 28.34 30.68
N ASN A 245 33.34 29.28 31.44
CA ASN A 245 34.35 30.20 30.92
C ASN A 245 35.71 29.51 30.88
N PHE A 246 35.97 28.75 29.81
CA PHE A 246 37.26 28.13 29.56
C PHE A 246 38.33 29.21 29.33
N GLN A 247 39.09 29.54 30.38
CA GLN A 247 40.28 30.39 30.29
C GLN A 247 41.30 29.70 29.37
N THR A 248 41.37 30.18 28.13
CA THR A 248 42.23 29.61 27.08
C THR A 248 43.68 30.02 27.27
N ASN A 249 44.35 29.37 28.23
CA ASN A 249 45.80 29.28 28.26
C ASN A 249 46.29 28.90 26.86
N LYS A 250 47.03 29.79 26.20
CA LYS A 250 47.46 29.64 24.80
C LYS A 250 48.59 28.61 24.68
N ILE A 251 48.28 27.34 24.93
CA ILE A 251 49.13 26.21 24.63
C ILE A 251 49.39 26.25 23.11
N PRO A 252 50.65 26.28 22.63
CA PRO A 252 50.97 26.31 21.21
C PRO A 252 50.70 24.94 20.59
N VAL A 253 49.44 24.69 20.21
CA VAL A 253 49.03 23.48 19.49
C VAL A 253 49.78 23.43 18.16
N LYS A 254 50.72 22.48 18.04
CA LYS A 254 51.45 22.20 16.80
C LYS A 254 50.46 21.75 15.72
N LEU A 255 50.07 22.68 14.85
CA LEU A 255 49.10 22.42 13.79
C LEU A 255 49.61 21.29 12.88
N ASN A 256 48.74 20.32 12.61
CA ASN A 256 49.03 19.25 11.66
C ASN A 256 48.96 19.81 10.23
N LEU A 257 49.78 19.30 9.31
CA LEU A 257 49.77 19.69 7.89
C LEU A 257 48.34 19.67 7.32
N ALA A 258 47.57 18.63 7.63
CA ALA A 258 46.19 18.50 7.18
C ALA A 258 45.24 19.56 7.78
N THR A 259 45.50 20.10 8.98
CA THR A 259 44.69 21.21 9.53
C THR A 259 45.06 22.53 8.88
N VAL A 260 46.35 22.78 8.63
CA VAL A 260 46.81 24.00 7.93
C VAL A 260 46.23 24.04 6.50
N LEU A 261 46.30 22.95 5.76
CA LEU A 261 45.79 22.90 4.39
C LEU A 261 44.25 23.07 4.32
N LYS A 262 43.50 22.45 5.25
CA LYS A 262 42.03 22.62 5.33
C LYS A 262 41.62 24.05 5.69
N GLU A 263 42.33 24.68 6.61
CA GLU A 263 42.06 26.07 7.02
C GLU A 263 42.40 27.07 5.90
N ASN A 264 43.53 26.87 5.21
CA ASN A 264 43.88 27.65 4.00
C ASN A 264 42.84 27.48 2.89
N GLN A 265 42.36 26.26 2.64
CA GLN A 265 41.31 25.99 1.65
C GLN A 265 39.96 26.62 2.03
N LEU A 266 39.62 26.67 3.33
CA LEU A 266 38.42 27.35 3.81
C LEU A 266 38.50 28.86 3.57
N TYR A 267 39.63 29.50 3.89
CA TYR A 267 39.81 30.93 3.65
C TYR A 267 39.82 31.26 2.16
N LYS A 268 40.54 30.49 1.33
CA LYS A 268 40.49 30.66 -0.13
C LYS A 268 39.08 30.56 -0.68
N LYS A 269 38.29 29.56 -0.26
CA LYS A 269 36.89 29.47 -0.69
C LYS A 269 36.07 30.71 -0.25
N GLN A 270 36.31 31.24 0.95
CA GLN A 270 35.65 32.47 1.39
C GLN A 270 36.08 33.69 0.57
N GLU A 271 37.34 33.78 0.17
CA GLU A 271 37.82 34.79 -0.79
C GLU A 271 37.15 34.61 -2.16
N ASP A 272 37.16 33.39 -2.74
CA ASP A 272 36.54 33.06 -4.03
C ASP A 272 35.01 33.32 -4.03
N ASP A 273 34.32 33.06 -2.92
CA ASP A 273 32.89 33.32 -2.74
C ASP A 273 32.59 34.82 -2.57
N ILE A 274 33.50 35.59 -1.95
CA ILE A 274 33.40 37.06 -1.84
C ILE A 274 33.71 37.73 -3.18
N HIS A 275 34.78 37.33 -3.88
CA HIS A 275 35.14 37.85 -5.19
C HIS A 275 34.00 37.65 -6.19
N ARG A 276 33.49 36.42 -6.35
CA ARG A 276 32.34 36.15 -7.24
C ARG A 276 31.08 36.94 -6.87
N ARG A 277 30.90 37.32 -5.60
CA ARG A 277 29.80 38.20 -5.18
C ARG A 277 30.08 39.68 -5.48
N LEU A 278 31.33 40.14 -5.42
CA LEU A 278 31.71 41.47 -5.89
C LEU A 278 31.57 41.57 -7.41
N ASP A 279 32.13 40.63 -8.18
CA ASP A 279 32.01 40.55 -9.64
C ASP A 279 30.54 40.63 -10.10
N TYR A 280 29.64 39.91 -9.40
CA TYR A 280 28.20 39.92 -9.66
C TYR A 280 27.54 41.27 -9.36
N LEU A 281 27.97 41.98 -8.31
CA LEU A 281 27.45 43.31 -7.96
C LEU A 281 28.01 44.40 -8.89
N GLU A 282 29.27 44.29 -9.30
CA GLU A 282 29.91 45.16 -10.30
C GLU A 282 29.26 45.00 -11.68
N ALA A 283 28.80 43.79 -12.03
CA ALA A 283 27.96 43.52 -13.19
C ALA A 283 26.49 44.02 -13.05
N GLY A 284 26.15 44.77 -12.00
CA GLY A 284 24.82 45.34 -11.77
C GLY A 284 23.79 44.39 -11.14
N GLY A 285 24.24 43.27 -10.56
CA GLY A 285 23.38 42.29 -9.91
C GLY A 285 22.62 42.83 -8.70
N LYS A 286 21.35 42.45 -8.56
CA LYS A 286 20.50 42.81 -7.41
C LYS A 286 20.83 41.99 -6.17
N ASP A 287 20.47 42.50 -4.99
CA ASP A 287 20.51 41.70 -3.77
C ASP A 287 19.29 40.76 -3.64
N ALA A 288 19.50 39.60 -3.02
CA ALA A 288 18.47 38.58 -2.83
C ALA A 288 17.42 38.95 -1.76
N HIS A 289 17.61 40.05 -1.03
CA HIS A 289 16.73 40.47 0.06
C HIS A 289 15.27 40.72 -0.37
N GLU A 290 15.07 41.35 -1.54
CA GLU A 290 13.74 41.61 -2.13
C GLU A 290 12.97 40.29 -2.37
N PHE A 291 13.64 39.29 -2.96
CA PHE A 291 13.08 37.96 -3.19
C PHE A 291 12.80 37.20 -1.89
N LEU A 292 13.68 37.30 -0.89
CA LEU A 292 13.51 36.62 0.40
C LEU A 292 12.37 37.23 1.22
N GLN A 293 12.17 38.56 1.17
CA GLN A 293 10.99 39.21 1.77
C GLN A 293 9.70 38.72 1.09
N TRP A 294 9.66 38.72 -0.24
CA TRP A 294 8.52 38.21 -1.01
C TRP A 294 8.24 36.73 -0.70
N GLN A 295 9.27 35.89 -0.61
CA GLN A 295 9.10 34.47 -0.25
C GLN A 295 8.48 34.31 1.16
N GLN A 296 8.83 35.16 2.12
CA GLN A 296 8.26 35.14 3.46
C GLN A 296 6.79 35.62 3.48
N THR A 297 6.45 36.69 2.75
CA THR A 297 5.05 37.16 2.69
C THR A 297 4.15 36.19 1.93
N MET A 298 4.63 35.56 0.86
CA MET A 298 3.92 34.47 0.20
C MET A 298 3.68 33.31 1.17
N GLN A 299 4.71 32.82 1.89
CA GLN A 299 4.55 31.73 2.88
C GLN A 299 3.54 32.06 3.99
N GLN A 300 3.44 33.33 4.41
CA GLN A 300 2.46 33.79 5.39
C GLN A 300 1.03 33.73 4.80
N GLN A 301 0.81 34.30 3.61
CA GLN A 301 -0.49 34.25 2.92
C GLN A 301 -0.92 32.80 2.64
N ASP A 302 0.02 31.95 2.23
CA ASP A 302 -0.19 30.52 1.98
C ASP A 302 -0.58 29.75 3.25
N TYR A 303 -0.15 30.22 4.43
CA TYR A 303 -0.52 29.66 5.73
C TYR A 303 -1.89 30.17 6.20
N GLU A 304 -2.17 31.46 6.04
CA GLU A 304 -3.49 32.07 6.32
C GLU A 304 -4.60 31.43 5.47
N GLN A 305 -4.38 31.21 4.18
CA GLN A 305 -5.33 30.49 3.31
C GLN A 305 -5.58 29.06 3.79
N LYS A 306 -4.54 28.36 4.30
CA LYS A 306 -4.70 27.01 4.87
C LYS A 306 -5.52 27.04 6.16
N LEU A 307 -5.33 28.04 7.03
CA LEU A 307 -6.20 28.23 8.20
C LEU A 307 -7.65 28.53 7.79
N ASN A 308 -7.87 29.49 6.88
CA ASN A 308 -9.19 29.89 6.41
C ASN A 308 -9.97 28.73 5.76
N THR A 309 -9.29 27.87 4.98
CA THR A 309 -9.92 26.67 4.39
C THR A 309 -10.24 25.58 5.42
N ILE A 310 -9.42 25.44 6.47
CA ILE A 310 -9.72 24.55 7.62
C ILE A 310 -10.94 25.07 8.39
N GLU A 311 -11.07 26.38 8.59
CA GLU A 311 -12.22 26.97 9.28
C GLU A 311 -13.50 26.90 8.47
N ARG A 312 -13.44 27.19 7.16
CA ARG A 312 -14.56 26.98 6.23
C ARG A 312 -15.08 25.54 6.30
N LYS A 313 -14.20 24.54 6.24
CA LYS A 313 -14.58 23.12 6.35
C LYS A 313 -15.18 22.74 7.71
N LYS A 314 -14.71 23.36 8.80
CA LYS A 314 -15.32 23.19 10.14
C LYS A 314 -16.74 23.77 10.23
N LEU A 315 -17.02 24.87 9.51
CA LEU A 315 -18.35 25.49 9.46
C LEU A 315 -19.29 24.71 8.53
N GLU A 316 -18.82 24.35 7.34
CA GLU A 316 -19.51 23.49 6.37
C GLU A 316 -19.95 22.14 7.01
N GLY A 317 -19.06 21.50 7.78
CA GLY A 317 -19.39 20.28 8.53
C GLY A 317 -20.42 20.45 9.65
N LYS A 318 -20.58 21.67 10.21
CA LYS A 318 -21.67 21.97 11.17
C LYS A 318 -23.00 22.18 10.43
N ILE A 319 -22.98 22.97 9.36
CA ILE A 319 -24.16 23.26 8.53
C ILE A 319 -24.74 21.95 8.00
N SER A 320 -23.91 21.07 7.42
CA SER A 320 -24.34 19.77 6.90
C SER A 320 -24.93 18.85 8.00
N TYR A 321 -24.43 18.93 9.24
CA TYR A 321 -24.99 18.20 10.38
C TYR A 321 -26.37 18.74 10.81
N GLU A 322 -26.55 20.07 10.82
CA GLU A 322 -27.82 20.72 11.10
C GLU A 322 -28.86 20.45 9.99
N GLU A 323 -28.45 20.52 8.72
CA GLU A 323 -29.25 20.12 7.56
C GLU A 323 -29.71 18.66 7.64
N ALA A 324 -28.82 17.73 8.02
CA ALA A 324 -29.16 16.31 8.17
C ALA A 324 -30.19 16.07 9.30
N ILE A 325 -30.11 16.84 10.41
CA ILE A 325 -31.13 16.83 11.47
C ILE A 325 -32.48 17.33 10.93
N LEU A 326 -32.48 18.46 10.21
CA LEU A 326 -33.70 19.05 9.65
C LEU A 326 -34.35 18.14 8.60
N ALA A 327 -33.55 17.50 7.73
CA ALA A 327 -34.03 16.51 6.77
C ALA A 327 -34.67 15.29 7.46
N LYS A 328 -34.04 14.78 8.53
CA LYS A 328 -34.62 13.69 9.33
C LYS A 328 -35.93 14.10 10.02
N GLN A 329 -36.04 15.35 10.48
CA GLN A 329 -37.28 15.87 11.06
C GLN A 329 -38.41 15.98 10.02
N ARG A 330 -38.11 16.47 8.80
CA ARG A 330 -39.07 16.51 7.67
C ARG A 330 -39.62 15.12 7.35
N LEU A 331 -38.73 14.16 7.09
CA LEU A 331 -39.09 12.76 6.83
C LEU A 331 -39.90 12.12 7.97
N THR A 332 -39.61 12.47 9.22
CA THR A 332 -40.38 11.97 10.39
C THR A 332 -41.80 12.56 10.41
N ASN A 333 -41.95 13.83 10.04
CA ASN A 333 -43.25 14.50 9.97
C ASN A 333 -44.09 14.00 8.78
N GLU A 334 -43.47 13.83 7.61
CA GLU A 334 -44.10 13.26 6.40
C GLU A 334 -44.62 11.85 6.67
N ASN A 335 -43.78 10.96 7.23
CA ASN A 335 -44.20 9.61 7.63
C ASN A 335 -45.33 9.63 8.67
N ARG A 336 -45.35 10.60 9.59
CA ARG A 336 -46.44 10.78 10.56
C ARG A 336 -47.74 11.24 9.90
N GLN A 337 -47.67 12.12 8.90
CA GLN A 337 -48.84 12.54 8.11
C GLN A 337 -49.41 11.37 7.30
N LEU A 338 -48.56 10.64 6.56
CA LEU A 338 -48.95 9.47 5.78
C LEU A 338 -49.56 8.37 6.68
N ALA A 339 -48.97 8.09 7.84
CA ALA A 339 -49.51 7.12 8.79
C ALA A 339 -50.83 7.56 9.44
N ASN A 340 -51.11 8.87 9.53
CA ASN A 340 -52.41 9.38 9.99
C ASN A 340 -53.47 9.26 8.88
N GLU A 341 -53.11 9.58 7.63
CA GLU A 341 -53.99 9.48 6.48
C GLU A 341 -54.38 8.01 6.20
N LEU A 342 -53.42 7.08 6.24
CA LEU A 342 -53.69 5.64 6.13
C LEU A 342 -54.65 5.15 7.23
N LYS A 343 -54.51 5.63 8.47
CA LYS A 343 -55.45 5.33 9.56
C LYS A 343 -56.85 5.91 9.30
N ARG A 344 -56.95 7.08 8.66
CA ARG A 344 -58.23 7.70 8.29
C ARG A 344 -58.94 6.83 7.25
N GLN A 345 -58.28 6.54 6.13
CA GLN A 345 -58.80 5.67 5.06
C GLN A 345 -59.15 4.26 5.58
N THR A 346 -58.35 3.71 6.49
CA THR A 346 -58.63 2.41 7.14
C THR A 346 -59.92 2.45 7.95
N ARG A 347 -60.16 3.51 8.74
CA ARG A 347 -61.42 3.70 9.48
C ARG A 347 -62.62 3.83 8.55
N GLU A 348 -62.51 4.67 7.52
CA GLU A 348 -63.56 4.87 6.51
C GLU A 348 -63.94 3.55 5.81
N THR A 349 -62.94 2.72 5.48
CA THR A 349 -63.13 1.39 4.88
C THR A 349 -63.80 0.40 5.84
N ILE A 350 -63.39 0.38 7.13
CA ILE A 350 -64.00 -0.47 8.16
C ILE A 350 -65.45 -0.05 8.42
N GLU A 351 -65.71 1.25 8.56
CA GLU A 351 -67.07 1.77 8.74
C GLU A 351 -67.99 1.39 7.58
N PHE A 352 -67.50 1.45 6.33
CA PHE A 352 -68.24 0.98 5.16
C PHE A 352 -68.56 -0.52 5.26
N HIS A 353 -67.56 -1.36 5.56
CA HIS A 353 -67.76 -2.80 5.73
C HIS A 353 -68.75 -3.15 6.84
N VAL A 354 -68.70 -2.46 7.99
CA VAL A 354 -69.64 -2.65 9.10
C VAL A 354 -71.07 -2.24 8.68
N LYS A 355 -71.22 -1.13 7.94
CA LYS A 355 -72.51 -0.67 7.41
C LYS A 355 -73.11 -1.66 6.41
N GLU A 356 -72.31 -2.27 5.52
CA GLU A 356 -72.80 -3.31 4.60
C GLU A 356 -73.13 -4.63 5.33
N LYS A 357 -72.29 -5.08 6.27
CA LYS A 357 -72.58 -6.30 7.06
C LYS A 357 -73.87 -6.18 7.88
N LEU A 358 -74.15 -5.00 8.43
CA LEU A 358 -75.42 -4.73 9.12
C LEU A 358 -76.64 -4.88 8.18
N LYS A 359 -76.53 -4.44 6.92
CA LYS A 359 -77.58 -4.61 5.90
C LYS A 359 -77.74 -6.07 5.46
N GLU A 360 -76.63 -6.80 5.31
CA GLU A 360 -76.66 -8.23 5.02
C GLU A 360 -77.35 -9.01 6.15
N GLU A 361 -77.03 -8.71 7.42
CA GLU A 361 -77.71 -9.32 8.58
C GLU A 361 -79.22 -9.02 8.60
N GLN A 362 -79.63 -7.80 8.25
CA GLN A 362 -81.05 -7.43 8.17
C GLN A 362 -81.78 -8.24 7.09
N LYS A 363 -81.19 -8.34 5.88
CA LYS A 363 -81.72 -9.18 4.79
C LYS A 363 -81.77 -10.67 5.16
N MET A 364 -80.73 -11.18 5.84
CA MET A 364 -80.70 -12.57 6.29
C MET A 364 -81.75 -12.85 7.37
N LYS A 365 -82.03 -11.91 8.29
CA LYS A 365 -83.11 -12.03 9.27
C LYS A 365 -84.48 -12.13 8.57
N GLN A 366 -84.74 -11.29 7.58
CA GLN A 366 -85.96 -11.34 6.74
C GLN A 366 -86.09 -12.69 6.00
N LEU A 367 -85.02 -13.15 5.34
CA LEU A 367 -85.03 -14.44 4.64
C LEU A 367 -85.19 -15.65 5.58
N ILE A 368 -84.63 -15.58 6.79
CA ILE A 368 -84.84 -16.62 7.83
C ILE A 368 -86.30 -16.66 8.27
N GLU A 369 -86.95 -15.50 8.44
CA GLU A 369 -88.37 -15.38 8.77
C GLU A 369 -89.27 -15.96 7.65
N GLU A 370 -88.98 -15.64 6.39
CA GLU A 370 -89.63 -16.26 5.22
C GLU A 370 -89.45 -17.79 5.18
N ILE A 371 -88.23 -18.28 5.47
CA ILE A 371 -87.93 -19.73 5.51
C ILE A 371 -88.62 -20.41 6.69
N ILE A 372 -88.79 -19.76 7.84
CA ILE A 372 -89.56 -20.31 8.98
C ILE A 372 -91.03 -20.45 8.57
N ASN A 373 -91.63 -19.41 8.01
CA ASN A 373 -93.01 -19.43 7.51
C ASN A 373 -93.22 -20.52 6.44
N GLY A 374 -92.26 -20.69 5.52
CA GLY A 374 -92.25 -21.77 4.52
C GLY A 374 -92.07 -23.17 5.13
N ARG A 375 -91.27 -23.31 6.19
CA ARG A 375 -91.07 -24.58 6.92
C ARG A 375 -92.32 -25.01 7.65
N ASP A 376 -93.05 -24.10 8.29
CA ASP A 376 -94.26 -24.47 9.02
C ASP A 376 -95.42 -24.82 8.07
N ASN A 377 -95.56 -24.11 6.95
CA ASN A 377 -96.44 -24.50 5.85
C ASN A 377 -96.10 -25.89 5.27
N THR A 378 -94.81 -26.21 5.09
CA THR A 378 -94.41 -27.53 4.57
C THR A 378 -94.52 -28.65 5.60
N LYS A 379 -94.33 -28.40 6.91
CA LYS A 379 -94.68 -29.37 7.98
C LYS A 379 -96.16 -29.75 7.94
N LEU A 380 -97.05 -28.77 7.79
CA LEU A 380 -98.50 -29.00 7.69
C LEU A 380 -98.89 -29.84 6.46
N ALA A 381 -98.14 -29.73 5.36
CA ALA A 381 -98.29 -30.62 4.20
C ALA A 381 -97.69 -32.02 4.45
N GLN A 382 -96.52 -32.11 5.09
CA GLN A 382 -95.87 -33.38 5.41
C GLN A 382 -96.68 -34.25 6.37
N GLN A 383 -97.34 -33.67 7.38
CA GLN A 383 -98.22 -34.40 8.30
C GLN A 383 -99.34 -35.13 7.55
N LYS A 384 -99.97 -34.48 6.56
CA LYS A 384 -101.00 -35.07 5.69
C LYS A 384 -100.43 -36.20 4.82
N LEU A 385 -99.22 -36.03 4.28
CA LEU A 385 -98.56 -37.07 3.47
C LEU A 385 -98.07 -38.26 4.31
N GLN A 386 -97.66 -38.04 5.56
CA GLN A 386 -97.23 -39.10 6.46
C GLN A 386 -98.37 -40.05 6.80
N GLN A 387 -99.57 -39.53 7.08
CA GLN A 387 -100.79 -40.32 7.28
C GLN A 387 -101.02 -41.28 6.08
N TYR A 388 -100.98 -40.75 4.86
CA TYR A 388 -101.13 -41.57 3.64
C TYR A 388 -100.02 -42.62 3.48
N LYS A 389 -98.75 -42.27 3.76
CA LYS A 389 -97.61 -43.21 3.66
C LYS A 389 -97.62 -44.29 4.74
N THR A 390 -98.14 -44.03 5.94
CA THR A 390 -98.26 -45.06 6.98
C THR A 390 -99.23 -46.18 6.62
N ASP A 391 -100.15 -45.95 5.68
CA ASP A 391 -101.05 -47.00 5.18
C ASP A 391 -100.42 -47.80 4.04
N PHE A 392 -99.71 -47.14 3.12
CA PHE A 392 -98.96 -47.83 2.04
C PHE A 392 -97.80 -48.71 2.57
N VAL A 393 -97.05 -48.26 3.57
CA VAL A 393 -95.90 -49.02 4.11
C VAL A 393 -96.32 -50.29 4.87
N LYS A 394 -97.58 -50.41 5.29
CA LYS A 394 -98.14 -51.67 5.79
C LYS A 394 -98.16 -52.71 4.67
N GLN A 395 -98.66 -52.34 3.49
CA GLN A 395 -98.83 -53.24 2.34
C GLN A 395 -97.48 -53.78 1.82
N TYR A 396 -96.46 -52.93 1.69
CA TYR A 396 -95.18 -53.33 1.06
C TYR A 396 -94.21 -54.12 1.97
N LYS A 397 -94.52 -54.28 3.27
CA LYS A 397 -93.69 -55.05 4.20
C LYS A 397 -93.92 -56.56 4.13
N GLU A 398 -95.08 -56.99 3.64
CA GLU A 398 -95.36 -58.39 3.27
C GLU A 398 -94.42 -58.88 2.15
N ASP A 399 -94.13 -58.03 1.16
CA ASP A 399 -93.43 -58.42 -0.07
C ASP A 399 -91.92 -58.63 0.12
N THR A 400 -91.23 -57.64 0.69
CA THR A 400 -89.75 -57.55 0.67
C THR A 400 -89.04 -58.60 1.52
N LYS A 401 -89.74 -59.24 2.46
CA LYS A 401 -89.20 -60.30 3.34
C LYS A 401 -88.77 -61.57 2.58
N GLN A 402 -89.18 -61.70 1.32
CA GLN A 402 -89.00 -62.92 0.52
C GLN A 402 -87.64 -63.01 -0.20
N LEU A 403 -86.94 -61.88 -0.42
CA LEU A 403 -85.81 -61.82 -1.38
C LEU A 403 -84.40 -61.99 -0.77
N MET A 404 -84.14 -61.50 0.45
CA MET A 404 -82.76 -61.30 0.96
C MET A 404 -81.97 -62.58 1.29
N LYS A 405 -82.47 -63.77 0.94
CA LYS A 405 -81.93 -65.06 1.40
C LYS A 405 -80.95 -65.74 0.44
N GLN A 406 -80.39 -65.00 -0.54
CA GLN A 406 -79.82 -65.60 -1.76
C GLN A 406 -78.38 -65.18 -2.15
N THR A 407 -77.70 -64.27 -1.44
CA THR A 407 -76.55 -63.52 -2.01
C THR A 407 -75.23 -63.55 -1.21
N LEU A 408 -74.98 -64.54 -0.35
CA LEU A 408 -73.95 -64.44 0.70
C LEU A 408 -72.71 -65.35 0.55
N GLU A 409 -72.59 -66.13 -0.53
CA GLU A 409 -71.76 -67.36 -0.52
C GLU A 409 -70.49 -67.35 -1.42
N GLU A 410 -70.15 -66.24 -2.12
CA GLU A 410 -69.27 -66.31 -3.31
C GLU A 410 -67.79 -65.82 -3.19
N ALA A 411 -67.33 -65.25 -2.06
CA ALA A 411 -66.29 -64.19 -2.12
C ALA A 411 -64.80 -64.48 -1.73
N GLU A 412 -64.40 -65.63 -1.17
CA GLU A 412 -63.18 -65.68 -0.30
C GLU A 412 -61.80 -66.06 -0.91
N ILE A 413 -61.66 -66.33 -2.22
CA ILE A 413 -60.61 -67.27 -2.69
C ILE A 413 -59.20 -66.69 -3.03
N GLU A 414 -59.03 -65.41 -3.40
CA GLU A 414 -58.05 -65.03 -4.46
C GLU A 414 -56.55 -64.73 -4.10
N MET A 415 -56.22 -63.97 -3.04
CA MET A 415 -54.86 -63.37 -2.89
C MET A 415 -53.80 -64.34 -2.32
N ARG A 416 -52.57 -64.45 -2.90
CA ARG A 416 -51.40 -65.14 -2.23
C ARG A 416 -49.92 -64.91 -2.66
N GLN A 417 -49.54 -64.79 -3.94
CA GLN A 417 -48.29 -65.44 -4.46
C GLN A 417 -47.03 -64.59 -4.90
N ARG A 418 -46.64 -63.41 -4.35
CA ARG A 418 -45.96 -62.36 -5.18
C ARG A 418 -44.59 -61.68 -4.79
N MET A 419 -43.58 -62.30 -4.12
CA MET A 419 -42.27 -61.63 -3.81
C MET A 419 -41.02 -62.57 -3.63
N GLU A 420 -39.81 -62.25 -4.16
CA GLU A 420 -38.49 -62.85 -3.69
C GLU A 420 -37.11 -62.24 -4.19
N LEU A 421 -36.99 -61.60 -5.36
CA LEU A 421 -35.86 -61.79 -6.32
C LEU A 421 -34.44 -61.08 -6.17
N ILE A 422 -34.17 -60.11 -5.29
CA ILE A 422 -33.43 -58.86 -5.72
C ILE A 422 -31.89 -58.62 -5.44
N GLN A 423 -31.09 -59.51 -4.84
CA GLN A 423 -29.99 -59.06 -3.91
C GLN A 423 -28.61 -58.46 -4.37
N GLN A 424 -27.84 -58.99 -5.35
CA GLN A 424 -26.38 -59.29 -5.12
C GLN A 424 -25.18 -58.34 -5.50
N ILE A 425 -25.21 -57.58 -6.61
CA ILE A 425 -24.10 -57.33 -7.59
C ILE A 425 -22.69 -56.69 -7.19
N ARG A 426 -22.31 -56.39 -5.94
CA ARG A 426 -21.45 -55.20 -5.61
C ARG A 426 -19.87 -55.23 -5.49
N ALA A 427 -19.07 -56.21 -5.92
CA ALA A 427 -17.83 -56.54 -5.16
C ALA A 427 -16.39 -55.95 -5.41
N ILE A 428 -15.85 -55.62 -6.62
CA ILE A 428 -14.42 -55.99 -6.93
C ILE A 428 -13.24 -54.92 -7.03
N GLU A 429 -13.25 -53.89 -7.89
CA GLU A 429 -12.04 -53.14 -8.46
C GLU A 429 -11.06 -52.26 -7.58
N SER A 430 -9.68 -52.37 -7.60
CA SER A 430 -8.68 -51.30 -7.17
C SER A 430 -7.08 -51.48 -7.30
N ILE A 431 -6.29 -50.40 -7.63
CA ILE A 431 -4.89 -49.91 -7.17
C ILE A 431 -3.45 -50.12 -7.91
N PRO A 432 -2.41 -49.17 -7.90
CA PRO A 432 -1.04 -49.13 -8.62
C PRO A 432 0.31 -48.52 -7.92
N ILE A 433 1.53 -48.27 -8.57
CA ILE A 433 2.83 -47.58 -8.01
C ILE A 433 4.02 -47.04 -9.00
N ASP A 434 5.25 -46.50 -8.57
CA ASP A 434 6.33 -45.69 -9.35
C ASP A 434 7.92 -45.74 -9.02
N ARG A 435 8.93 -45.23 -9.88
CA ARG A 435 10.32 -44.54 -9.61
C ARG A 435 11.65 -44.67 -10.52
N SER A 436 12.70 -43.76 -10.44
CA SER A 436 14.17 -43.85 -10.94
C SER A 436 15.19 -42.63 -10.72
N LYS A 437 16.59 -42.72 -10.82
CA LYS A 437 17.64 -41.58 -10.96
C LYS A 437 19.24 -41.87 -11.08
N PRO A 438 20.17 -40.95 -11.58
CA PRO A 438 21.71 -41.07 -11.66
C PRO A 438 22.68 -39.80 -11.43
N VAL A 439 24.07 -39.89 -11.44
CA VAL A 439 25.21 -38.82 -11.39
C VAL A 439 26.71 -39.41 -11.61
N ASP A 440 28.02 -38.90 -11.68
CA ASP A 440 28.95 -37.72 -11.31
C ASP A 440 30.37 -37.55 -12.12
N LEU A 441 31.45 -36.77 -11.69
CA LEU A 441 32.81 -36.44 -12.34
C LEU A 441 34.09 -36.22 -11.39
N THR A 442 35.39 -36.23 -11.87
CA THR A 442 36.59 -35.67 -11.11
C THR A 442 37.90 -35.28 -11.89
N SER A 443 37.87 -34.90 -13.17
CA SER A 443 39.09 -34.43 -13.87
C SER A 443 38.74 -33.36 -14.92
N VAL A 444 39.56 -32.31 -15.01
CA VAL A 444 40.44 -32.15 -16.19
C VAL A 444 41.89 -31.99 -15.65
N VAL A 445 42.68 -30.91 -15.73
CA VAL A 445 42.47 -29.50 -16.09
C VAL A 445 43.66 -28.96 -16.90
N GLY A 446 44.05 -29.70 -17.94
CA GLY A 446 44.79 -29.13 -19.06
C GLY A 446 43.93 -28.05 -19.72
N HIS A 447 44.17 -26.79 -19.34
CA HIS A 447 43.35 -25.64 -19.70
C HIS A 447 44.03 -24.67 -20.68
N GLY A 448 45.30 -24.92 -21.04
CA GLY A 448 45.92 -24.39 -22.26
C GLY A 448 46.34 -22.92 -22.18
N VAL A 449 46.58 -22.41 -20.98
CA VAL A 449 47.03 -21.03 -20.78
C VAL A 449 48.53 -20.95 -21.10
N HIS A 450 48.92 -19.99 -21.94
CA HIS A 450 50.25 -20.01 -22.56
C HIS A 450 51.44 -19.72 -21.62
N ASP A 451 51.17 -19.19 -20.41
CA ASP A 451 52.18 -18.94 -19.37
C ASP A 451 52.13 -19.98 -18.23
N GLU A 452 51.76 -21.23 -18.52
CA GLU A 452 51.87 -22.40 -17.61
C GLU A 452 53.35 -22.82 -17.39
N MET A 453 54.20 -21.87 -16.97
CA MET A 453 55.62 -22.05 -16.69
C MET A 453 55.86 -22.99 -15.50
N SER A 454 56.84 -23.88 -15.65
CA SER A 454 57.36 -24.68 -14.54
C SER A 454 57.92 -23.79 -13.43
N MET A 455 57.64 -24.14 -12.16
CA MET A 455 58.04 -23.42 -10.94
C MET A 455 59.54 -23.06 -10.83
N ASN A 456 60.40 -23.67 -11.65
CA ASN A 456 61.83 -23.40 -11.69
C ASN A 456 62.21 -22.21 -12.59
N GLU A 457 61.49 -21.96 -13.70
CA GLU A 457 61.78 -20.84 -14.62
C GLU A 457 61.58 -19.47 -13.94
N LEU A 458 60.69 -19.43 -12.95
CA LEU A 458 60.33 -18.25 -12.18
C LEU A 458 61.51 -17.63 -11.37
N ARG A 459 62.61 -18.38 -11.16
CA ARG A 459 63.66 -18.01 -10.18
C ARG A 459 64.75 -17.09 -10.73
N GLU A 460 65.29 -17.38 -11.91
CA GLU A 460 66.47 -16.68 -12.43
C GLU A 460 66.17 -15.23 -12.84
N ARG A 461 64.96 -14.97 -13.37
CA ARG A 461 64.45 -13.63 -13.67
C ARG A 461 64.45 -12.68 -12.47
N LEU A 462 64.49 -13.18 -11.23
CA LEU A 462 64.39 -12.36 -10.01
C LEU A 462 65.69 -11.63 -9.63
N GLU A 463 66.87 -12.09 -10.04
CA GLU A 463 68.15 -11.51 -9.60
C GLU A 463 68.50 -10.21 -10.35
N LEU A 464 68.40 -10.20 -11.68
CA LEU A 464 68.66 -9.02 -12.51
C LEU A 464 67.78 -7.82 -12.09
N ILE A 465 66.54 -8.11 -11.69
CA ILE A 465 65.56 -7.13 -11.21
C ILE A 465 66.00 -6.45 -9.90
N LYS A 466 66.90 -7.03 -9.09
CA LYS A 466 67.37 -6.42 -7.83
C LYS A 466 68.35 -5.27 -8.04
N LEU A 467 69.25 -5.39 -9.02
CA LEU A 467 70.34 -4.41 -9.22
C LEU A 467 69.79 -3.08 -9.75
N GLU A 468 68.84 -3.12 -10.68
CA GLU A 468 68.24 -1.90 -11.23
C GLU A 468 67.46 -1.10 -10.17
N ARG A 469 66.78 -1.81 -9.25
CA ARG A 469 66.10 -1.23 -8.08
C ARG A 469 67.03 -0.48 -7.12
N GLU A 470 68.35 -0.67 -7.17
CA GLU A 470 69.31 0.08 -6.33
C GLU A 470 69.51 1.51 -6.87
N LYS A 471 69.85 1.66 -8.15
CA LYS A 471 70.06 2.97 -8.80
C LYS A 471 68.81 3.85 -8.71
N GLU A 472 67.62 3.26 -8.87
CA GLU A 472 66.36 3.98 -8.71
C GLU A 472 66.18 4.58 -7.30
N ARG A 473 66.68 3.93 -6.25
CA ARG A 473 66.50 4.37 -4.85
C ARG A 473 67.33 5.62 -4.55
N GLU A 474 68.51 5.75 -5.13
CA GLU A 474 69.36 6.95 -4.96
C GLU A 474 68.75 8.17 -5.66
N SER A 475 68.35 8.04 -6.93
CA SER A 475 67.66 9.13 -7.66
C SER A 475 66.36 9.56 -6.97
N ARG A 476 65.55 8.61 -6.48
CA ARG A 476 64.35 8.89 -5.69
C ARG A 476 64.67 9.62 -4.37
N ARG A 477 65.76 9.28 -3.69
CA ARG A 477 66.20 9.93 -2.43
C ARG A 477 66.45 11.42 -2.62
N ASP A 478 67.15 11.81 -3.67
CA ASP A 478 67.45 13.21 -3.96
C ASP A 478 66.22 14.01 -4.36
N GLN A 479 65.32 13.42 -5.16
CA GLN A 479 64.04 14.05 -5.45
C GLN A 479 63.20 14.27 -4.18
N ILE A 480 63.16 13.28 -3.27
CA ILE A 480 62.46 13.38 -1.98
C ILE A 480 63.02 14.53 -1.12
N ILE A 481 64.33 14.83 -1.19
CA ILE A 481 64.94 15.95 -0.44
C ILE A 481 64.50 17.30 -1.03
N LYS A 482 64.54 17.46 -2.36
CA LYS A 482 64.06 18.68 -3.05
C LYS A 482 62.57 18.92 -2.79
N ASP A 483 61.76 17.87 -2.92
CA ASP A 483 60.33 17.86 -2.60
C ASP A 483 60.04 18.32 -1.17
N LYS A 484 60.81 17.86 -0.18
CA LYS A 484 60.64 18.27 1.23
C LYS A 484 60.88 19.77 1.41
N GLN A 485 61.97 20.31 0.86
CA GLN A 485 62.27 21.75 0.94
C GLN A 485 61.20 22.63 0.28
N ILE A 486 60.64 22.18 -0.86
CA ILE A 486 59.54 22.88 -1.54
C ILE A 486 58.27 22.85 -0.69
N LYS A 487 57.91 21.68 -0.14
CA LYS A 487 56.72 21.49 0.72
C LYS A 487 56.82 22.27 2.03
N GLU A 488 58.02 22.40 2.59
CA GLU A 488 58.29 23.20 3.79
C GLU A 488 58.12 24.71 3.52
N LYS A 489 58.72 25.24 2.44
CA LYS A 489 58.54 26.64 2.01
C LYS A 489 57.09 26.99 1.69
N LEU A 490 56.35 26.07 1.06
CA LEU A 490 54.92 26.22 0.85
C LEU A 490 54.15 26.25 2.18
N LEU A 491 54.49 25.36 3.12
CA LEU A 491 53.85 25.30 4.42
C LEU A 491 54.07 26.59 5.22
N THR A 492 55.29 27.14 5.30
CA THR A 492 55.56 28.41 5.99
C THR A 492 54.71 29.55 5.42
N ASN A 493 54.58 29.62 4.09
CA ASN A 493 53.80 30.67 3.43
C ASN A 493 52.30 30.51 3.72
N THR A 494 51.75 29.29 3.68
CA THR A 494 50.33 29.07 4.03
C THR A 494 50.01 29.39 5.50
N VAL A 495 50.92 29.08 6.43
CA VAL A 495 50.77 29.47 7.86
C VAL A 495 50.80 30.99 8.02
N GLN A 496 51.65 31.71 7.28
CA GLN A 496 51.66 33.18 7.28
C GLN A 496 50.33 33.77 6.77
N SER A 497 49.75 33.24 5.68
CA SER A 497 48.43 33.68 5.19
C SER A 497 47.33 33.41 6.21
N ILE A 498 47.25 32.19 6.78
CA ILE A 498 46.28 31.86 7.85
C ILE A 498 46.38 32.83 9.03
N ASN A 499 47.59 33.18 9.46
CA ASN A 499 47.77 34.14 10.54
C ASN A 499 47.28 35.55 10.17
N LYS A 500 47.39 35.99 8.90
CA LYS A 500 46.76 37.23 8.43
C LYS A 500 45.23 37.16 8.53
N HIS A 501 44.58 36.08 8.08
CA HIS A 501 43.13 35.91 8.21
C HIS A 501 42.66 35.87 9.67
N ARG A 502 43.34 35.11 10.54
CA ARG A 502 43.04 35.05 11.98
C ARG A 502 43.15 36.41 12.67
N ASN A 503 44.17 37.19 12.32
CA ASN A 503 44.32 38.56 12.82
C ASN A 503 43.17 39.46 12.30
N GLY A 504 42.83 39.38 11.01
CA GLY A 504 41.71 40.13 10.42
C GLY A 504 40.34 39.77 11.01
N LEU A 505 40.07 38.49 11.29
CA LEU A 505 38.87 38.06 11.99
C LEU A 505 38.85 38.58 13.43
N THR A 506 40.00 38.58 14.12
CA THR A 506 40.11 39.10 15.49
C THR A 506 39.81 40.60 15.54
N THR A 507 40.36 41.41 14.62
CA THR A 507 40.05 42.85 14.55
C THR A 507 38.59 43.11 14.15
N GLN A 508 38.03 42.37 13.20
CA GLN A 508 36.60 42.45 12.86
C GLN A 508 35.70 42.14 14.06
N THR A 509 36.02 41.11 14.86
CA THR A 509 35.25 40.77 16.08
C THR A 509 35.34 41.87 17.13
N ILE A 510 36.52 42.49 17.31
CA ILE A 510 36.70 43.63 18.22
C ILE A 510 35.84 44.82 17.76
N VAL A 511 35.88 45.18 16.47
CA VAL A 511 35.09 46.28 15.90
C VAL A 511 33.59 46.01 16.01
N LYS A 512 33.13 44.79 15.72
CA LYS A 512 31.72 44.39 15.91
C LYS A 512 31.29 44.50 17.38
N LYS A 513 32.14 44.07 18.33
CA LYS A 513 31.86 44.20 19.76
C LYS A 513 31.74 45.67 20.19
N GLN A 514 32.66 46.53 19.73
CA GLN A 514 32.62 47.98 19.99
C GLN A 514 31.34 48.64 19.46
N ARG A 515 30.96 48.35 18.20
CA ARG A 515 29.71 48.87 17.59
C ARG A 515 28.47 48.44 18.37
N ASN A 516 28.41 47.19 18.83
CA ASN A 516 27.28 46.69 19.61
C ASN A 516 27.21 47.31 21.01
N THR A 517 28.34 47.72 21.60
CA THR A 517 28.34 48.47 22.88
C THR A 517 28.02 49.96 22.74
N SER A 518 28.06 50.52 21.53
CA SER A 518 27.71 51.93 21.26
C SER A 518 26.27 52.13 20.74
N ALA A 519 25.50 51.06 20.56
CA ALA A 519 24.10 51.16 20.13
C ALA A 519 23.19 51.52 21.33
N PRO A 520 22.36 52.58 21.26
CA PRO A 520 21.47 52.95 22.36
C PRO A 520 20.35 51.89 22.54
N PRO A 521 19.86 51.67 23.77
CA PRO A 521 18.78 50.70 24.01
C PRO A 521 17.49 51.07 23.28
N LEU A 522 16.88 50.10 22.60
CA LEU A 522 15.55 50.27 22.03
C LEU A 522 14.52 50.41 23.15
N ILE A 523 13.94 51.60 23.28
CA ILE A 523 12.88 51.90 24.25
C ILE A 523 11.61 51.17 23.80
N HIS A 524 11.27 50.08 24.50
CA HIS A 524 9.94 49.48 24.40
C HIS A 524 8.88 50.49 24.89
N LYS A 525 8.16 51.11 23.94
CA LYS A 525 6.88 51.75 24.25
C LYS A 525 5.87 50.65 24.52
N ASN A 526 5.39 50.58 25.77
CA ASN A 526 4.24 49.77 26.11
C ASN A 526 2.98 50.50 25.60
N ASN A 527 2.37 49.98 24.54
CA ASN A 527 1.03 50.41 24.13
C ASN A 527 0.00 49.75 25.05
N SER A 528 -0.34 50.44 26.12
CA SER A 528 -1.63 50.33 26.81
C SER A 528 -2.50 51.50 26.34
N GLU A 529 -3.84 51.34 26.41
CA GLU A 529 -4.84 52.26 25.85
C GLU A 529 -4.88 52.19 24.29
N ILE A 530 -6.04 52.07 23.63
CA ILE A 530 -7.45 52.04 24.07
C ILE A 530 -8.09 50.72 23.61
#